data_AF-A0A1I5T2F8-F1
#
_entry.id   AF-A0A1I5T2F8-F1
#
_cell.length_a   1.000
_cell.length_b   1.000
_cell.length_c   1.000
_cell.angle_alpha   90.00
_cell.angle_beta   90.00
_cell.angle_gamma   90.00
#
_symmetry.space_group_name_H-M   'P 1'
#
loop_
_entity.id
_entity.type
_entity.pdbx_description
1 polymer ?
#
loop_
_entity_poly.entity_id
_entity_poly.type
_entity_poly.pdbx_seq_one_letter_code
_entity_poly.pdbx_strand_id
1 'polypeptide(L)'
;MRFDKLDDFYKNSSGYSAMMVARPQTLGYALADLPVGQAAWIYDKFATWTYSGGVPERVPPRDEMPDDISLYWFTNSAAPVAQIYWEDHSNNFNAVDISLPVAVTVFPGEIYQVPRSWSARAYHKLACLLE
;
A
#
# COMPACT_ATOMS: atom_id res chain seq x y z
N MET A 1 -11.94 -14.84 -8.64
CA MET A 1 -11.40 -14.77 -7.26
C MET A 1 -10.21 -13.82 -7.13
N ARG A 2 -9.07 -14.07 -7.79
CA ARG A 2 -7.89 -13.17 -7.68
C ARG A 2 -8.13 -11.82 -8.36
N PHE A 3 -8.65 -11.79 -9.59
CA PHE A 3 -9.09 -10.53 -10.23
C PHE A 3 -10.15 -9.79 -9.41
N ASP A 4 -11.08 -10.51 -8.77
CA ASP A 4 -12.15 -9.91 -7.96
C ASP A 4 -11.58 -9.10 -6.79
N LYS A 5 -10.49 -9.55 -6.15
CA LYS A 5 -9.80 -8.78 -5.11
C LYS A 5 -9.18 -7.49 -5.67
N LEU A 6 -8.58 -7.57 -6.85
CA LEU A 6 -7.99 -6.41 -7.50
C LEU A 6 -9.07 -5.40 -7.91
N ASP A 7 -10.20 -5.88 -8.44
CA ASP A 7 -11.37 -5.07 -8.78
C ASP A 7 -11.98 -4.40 -7.53
N ASP A 8 -12.12 -5.14 -6.43
CA ASP A 8 -12.56 -4.60 -5.14
C ASP A 8 -11.63 -3.49 -4.63
N PHE A 9 -10.31 -3.67 -4.73
CA PHE A 9 -9.35 -2.65 -4.35
C PHE A 9 -9.54 -1.34 -5.14
N TYR A 10 -9.66 -1.41 -6.47
CA TYR A 10 -9.85 -0.20 -7.29
C TYR A 10 -11.20 0.49 -7.07
N LYS A 11 -12.23 -0.27 -6.69
CA LYS A 11 -13.56 0.30 -6.40
C LYS A 11 -13.62 0.94 -5.02
N ASN A 12 -13.03 0.29 -4.03
CA ASN A 12 -13.32 0.58 -2.63
C ASN A 12 -12.11 1.06 -1.81
N SER A 13 -10.87 0.83 -2.27
CA SER A 13 -9.67 1.06 -1.46
C SER A 13 -8.63 1.98 -2.10
N SER A 14 -8.69 2.26 -3.41
CA SER A 14 -7.71 3.10 -4.13
C SER A 14 -7.96 4.61 -4.03
N GLY A 15 -8.93 5.05 -3.21
CA GLY A 15 -9.24 6.47 -3.05
C GLY A 15 -8.07 7.29 -2.49
N TYR A 16 -7.31 6.71 -1.56
CA TYR A 16 -6.12 7.35 -0.98
C TYR A 16 -5.08 7.65 -2.06
N SER A 17 -4.79 6.67 -2.93
CA SER A 17 -3.82 6.83 -4.02
C SER A 17 -4.35 7.81 -5.04
N ALA A 18 -5.64 7.77 -5.39
CA ALA A 18 -6.23 8.72 -6.34
C ALA A 18 -6.06 10.19 -5.88
N MET A 19 -6.17 10.46 -4.58
CA MET A 19 -5.90 11.78 -4.02
C MET A 19 -4.42 12.17 -4.09
N MET A 20 -3.52 11.26 -3.72
CA MET A 20 -2.06 11.50 -3.77
C MET A 20 -1.58 11.71 -5.21
N VAL A 21 -2.11 10.93 -6.15
CA VAL A 21 -1.96 11.08 -7.59
C VAL A 21 -2.44 12.47 -8.05
N ALA A 22 -3.68 12.85 -7.73
CA ALA A 22 -4.24 14.06 -8.32
C ALA A 22 -3.72 15.35 -7.68
N ARG A 23 -3.59 15.39 -6.35
CA ARG A 23 -3.39 16.61 -5.55
C ARG A 23 -2.49 16.34 -4.33
N PRO A 24 -1.23 15.91 -4.54
CA PRO A 24 -0.32 15.53 -3.45
C PRO A 24 -0.09 16.68 -2.46
N GLN A 25 0.13 17.89 -2.98
CA GLN A 25 0.42 19.06 -2.15
C GLN A 25 -0.80 19.50 -1.32
N THR A 26 -2.00 19.47 -1.89
CA THR A 26 -3.24 19.84 -1.18
C THR A 26 -3.51 18.87 -0.03
N LEU A 27 -3.40 17.56 -0.29
CA LEU A 27 -3.51 16.54 0.75
C LEU A 27 -2.41 16.71 1.81
N GLY A 28 -1.16 16.88 1.36
CA GLY A 28 -0.01 17.04 2.23
C GLY A 28 -0.14 18.20 3.21
N TYR A 29 -0.64 19.37 2.77
CA TYR A 29 -0.91 20.49 3.69
C TYR A 29 -1.97 20.17 4.73
N ALA A 30 -3.05 19.48 4.34
CA ALA A 30 -4.10 19.10 5.29
C ALA A 30 -3.58 18.13 6.36
N LEU A 31 -2.73 17.17 5.97
CA LEU A 31 -2.17 16.19 6.88
C LEU A 31 -1.04 16.76 7.76
N ALA A 32 -0.24 17.69 7.23
CA ALA A 32 0.86 18.33 7.94
C ALA A 32 0.43 19.20 9.14
N ASP A 33 -0.78 19.77 9.10
CA ASP A 33 -1.29 20.67 10.15
C ASP A 33 -2.20 19.95 11.16
N LEU A 34 -2.68 18.75 10.83
CA LEU A 34 -3.67 18.01 11.62
C LEU A 34 -3.14 16.64 12.07
N PRO A 35 -2.61 16.50 13.30
CA PRO A 35 -2.03 15.24 13.77
C PRO A 35 -3.06 14.11 13.85
N VAL A 36 -4.32 14.44 14.17
CA VAL A 36 -5.43 13.47 14.13
C VAL A 36 -5.77 13.08 12.69
N GLY A 37 -5.63 14.00 11.73
CA GLY A 37 -5.82 13.71 10.30
C GLY A 37 -4.75 12.77 9.76
N GLN A 38 -3.47 13.06 10.07
CA GLN A 38 -2.34 12.20 9.74
C GLN A 38 -2.51 10.81 10.36
N ALA A 39 -2.87 10.73 11.64
CA ALA A 39 -3.11 9.47 12.33
C ALA A 39 -4.24 8.67 11.69
N ALA A 40 -5.39 9.30 11.42
CA ALA A 40 -6.53 8.63 10.79
C ALA A 40 -6.19 8.11 9.38
N TRP A 41 -5.42 8.89 8.60
CA TRP A 41 -5.00 8.52 7.25
C TRP A 41 -4.16 7.23 7.22
N ILE A 42 -3.23 7.09 8.18
CA ILE A 42 -2.39 5.88 8.32
C ILE A 42 -3.17 4.74 8.98
N TYR A 43 -3.96 5.04 10.02
CA TYR A 43 -4.72 4.04 10.79
C TYR A 43 -5.75 3.29 9.92
N ASP A 44 -6.34 3.95 8.92
CA ASP A 44 -7.17 3.30 7.90
C ASP A 44 -6.45 2.11 7.21
N LYS A 45 -5.13 2.22 7.00
CA LYS A 45 -4.32 1.16 6.39
C LYS A 45 -4.01 0.04 7.37
N PHE A 46 -3.83 0.34 8.66
CA PHE A 46 -3.77 -0.72 9.67
C PHE A 46 -5.07 -1.55 9.71
N ALA A 47 -6.23 -0.94 9.47
CA ALA A 47 -7.51 -1.65 9.44
C ALA A 47 -7.68 -2.54 8.20
N THR A 48 -7.20 -2.08 7.05
CA THR A 48 -7.53 -2.67 5.74
C THR A 48 -6.42 -3.53 5.15
N TRP A 49 -5.15 -3.28 5.50
CA TRP A 49 -3.98 -3.94 4.90
C TRP A 49 -3.23 -4.86 5.86
N THR A 50 -3.84 -5.20 7.00
CA THR A 50 -3.30 -6.19 7.94
C THR A 50 -4.27 -7.35 8.11
N TYR A 51 -3.82 -8.43 8.74
CA TYR A 51 -4.66 -9.56 9.13
C TYR A 51 -5.59 -9.27 10.32
N SER A 52 -5.84 -8.00 10.61
CA SER A 52 -6.67 -7.55 11.72
C SER A 52 -8.16 -7.92 11.56
N GLY A 53 -8.61 -8.18 10.33
CA GLY A 53 -10.03 -8.36 10.04
C GLY A 53 -10.85 -7.10 10.37
N GLY A 54 -10.28 -5.91 10.11
CA GLY A 54 -10.92 -4.62 10.34
C GLY A 54 -10.79 -4.08 11.77
N VAL A 55 -10.04 -4.75 12.65
CA VAL A 55 -9.76 -4.28 14.03
C VAL A 55 -8.27 -4.07 14.19
N PRO A 56 -7.73 -2.89 13.80
CA PRO A 56 -6.30 -2.60 13.68
C PRO A 56 -5.42 -3.16 14.79
N GLU A 57 -5.85 -3.04 16.04
CA GLU A 57 -5.10 -3.40 17.25
C GLU A 57 -4.86 -4.91 17.40
N ARG A 58 -5.46 -5.75 16.55
CA ARG A 58 -5.25 -7.20 16.57
C ARG A 58 -3.92 -7.64 15.95
N VAL A 59 -3.32 -6.82 15.10
CA VAL A 59 -2.05 -7.17 14.41
C VAL A 59 -0.92 -6.27 14.89
N PRO A 60 -0.79 -5.00 14.47
CA PRO A 60 0.07 -4.08 15.19
C PRO A 60 -0.55 -3.79 16.57
N PRO A 61 0.19 -3.97 17.66
CA PRO A 61 -0.23 -3.52 18.98
C PRO A 61 -0.53 -2.02 18.98
N ARG A 62 -1.53 -1.61 19.78
CA ARG A 62 -1.99 -0.21 19.84
C ARG A 62 -0.88 0.77 20.22
N ASP A 63 0.05 0.33 21.06
CA ASP A 63 1.20 1.10 21.54
C ASP A 63 2.32 1.23 20.50
N GLU A 64 2.36 0.36 19.48
CA GLU A 64 3.33 0.44 18.38
C GLU A 64 2.83 1.30 17.20
N MET A 65 1.51 1.45 17.01
CA MET A 65 0.97 2.27 15.92
C MET A 65 1.43 3.74 15.94
N PRO A 66 1.53 4.42 17.11
CA PRO A 66 2.05 5.78 17.17
C PRO A 66 3.49 5.90 16.69
N ASP A 67 4.30 4.85 16.72
CA ASP A 67 5.69 4.92 16.26
C ASP A 67 5.74 5.21 14.76
N ASP A 68 4.97 4.47 13.96
CA ASP A 68 4.87 4.71 12.51
C ASP A 68 4.18 6.06 12.22
N ILE A 69 3.05 6.36 12.88
CA ILE A 69 2.34 7.63 12.68
C ILE A 69 3.22 8.84 13.01
N SER A 70 3.96 8.76 14.11
CA SER A 70 4.81 9.85 14.60
C SER A 70 6.02 10.07 13.70
N LEU A 71 6.54 9.02 13.05
CA LEU A 71 7.58 9.16 12.05
C LEU A 71 7.14 10.11 10.92
N TYR A 72 5.92 9.94 10.38
CA TYR A 72 5.39 10.83 9.35
C TYR A 72 5.14 12.26 9.86
N TRP A 73 4.58 12.36 11.07
CA TRP A 73 4.27 13.65 11.69
C TRP A 73 5.54 14.47 11.98
N PHE A 74 6.51 13.90 12.72
CA PHE A 74 7.70 14.62 13.14
C PHE A 74 8.66 14.94 11.98
N THR A 75 8.63 14.17 10.90
CA THR A 75 9.40 14.46 9.68
C THR A 75 8.66 15.39 8.71
N ASN A 76 7.40 15.72 8.98
CA ASN A 76 6.52 16.48 8.10
C ASN A 76 6.50 15.92 6.65
N SER A 77 6.42 14.60 6.53
CA SER A 77 6.64 13.89 5.26
C SER A 77 5.36 13.56 4.48
N ALA A 78 4.18 14.03 4.92
CA ALA A 78 2.92 13.76 4.25
C ALA A 78 2.90 14.21 2.78
N ALA A 79 3.34 15.44 2.49
CA ALA A 79 3.43 15.99 1.14
C ALA A 79 4.48 15.27 0.26
N PRO A 80 5.76 15.12 0.67
CA PRO A 80 6.74 14.43 -0.16
C PRO A 80 6.43 12.95 -0.39
N VAL A 81 5.78 12.26 0.55
CA VAL A 81 5.33 10.87 0.32
C VAL A 81 4.20 10.82 -0.70
N ALA A 82 3.23 11.73 -0.61
CA ALA A 82 2.18 11.83 -1.63
C ALA A 82 2.76 12.19 -3.02
N GLN A 83 3.86 12.95 -3.07
CA GLN A 83 4.52 13.33 -4.31
C GLN A 83 5.06 12.12 -5.10
N ILE A 84 5.44 11.02 -4.44
CA ILE A 84 5.88 9.79 -5.15
C ILE A 84 4.75 9.24 -6.03
N TYR A 85 3.51 9.25 -5.53
CA TYR A 85 2.34 8.88 -6.34
C TYR A 85 2.11 9.87 -7.49
N TRP A 86 2.49 11.14 -7.31
CA TRP A 86 2.40 12.13 -8.36
C TRP A 86 3.51 12.00 -9.42
N GLU A 87 4.67 11.49 -9.05
CA GLU A 87 5.77 11.29 -9.99
C GLU A 87 5.60 9.99 -10.78
N ASP A 88 5.16 8.92 -10.10
CA ASP A 88 4.82 7.66 -10.71
C ASP A 88 3.34 7.31 -10.51
N HIS A 89 2.57 7.64 -11.55
CA HIS A 89 1.15 7.35 -11.68
C HIS A 89 0.85 6.12 -12.50
N SER A 90 1.88 5.34 -12.83
CA SER A 90 1.66 4.09 -13.52
C SER A 90 0.85 3.15 -12.61
N ASN A 91 0.17 2.17 -13.22
CA ASN A 91 -0.59 1.21 -12.44
C ASN A 91 0.34 0.46 -11.45
N ASN A 92 0.07 0.59 -10.16
CA ASN A 92 0.79 -0.06 -9.04
C ASN A 92 0.91 -1.60 -9.16
N PHE A 93 0.11 -2.24 -10.01
CA PHE A 93 0.14 -3.69 -10.25
C PHE A 93 0.58 -4.06 -11.67
N ASN A 94 1.36 -3.19 -12.33
CA ASN A 94 1.92 -3.46 -13.65
C ASN A 94 2.83 -4.70 -13.66
N ALA A 95 2.68 -5.52 -14.69
CA ALA A 95 3.65 -6.57 -14.99
C ALA A 95 4.83 -5.95 -15.74
N VAL A 96 6.03 -6.11 -15.19
CA VAL A 96 7.29 -5.70 -15.81
C VAL A 96 8.10 -6.94 -16.20
N ASP A 97 8.75 -6.88 -17.35
CA ASP A 97 9.64 -7.94 -17.82
C ASP A 97 10.99 -7.85 -17.08
N ILE A 98 11.24 -8.80 -16.17
CA ILE A 98 12.48 -8.87 -15.39
C ILE A 98 13.23 -10.17 -15.69
N SER A 99 14.49 -10.01 -16.11
CA SER A 99 15.40 -11.12 -16.45
C SER A 99 16.40 -11.49 -15.34
N LEU A 100 16.34 -10.81 -14.19
CA LEU A 100 17.14 -11.12 -13.00
C LEU A 100 16.51 -12.28 -12.21
N PRO A 101 17.29 -13.03 -11.41
CA PRO A 101 16.73 -14.02 -10.48
C PRO A 101 15.80 -13.35 -9.45
N VAL A 102 14.56 -13.83 -9.34
CA VAL A 102 13.52 -13.28 -8.44
C VAL A 102 12.94 -14.38 -7.56
N ALA A 103 12.72 -14.08 -6.28
CA ALA A 103 11.91 -14.87 -5.37
C ALA A 103 10.63 -14.10 -5.04
N VAL A 104 9.48 -14.77 -5.02
CA VAL A 104 8.17 -14.16 -4.71
C VAL A 104 7.58 -14.84 -3.48
N THR A 105 7.07 -14.06 -2.54
CA THR A 105 6.27 -14.53 -1.40
C THR A 105 4.90 -13.91 -1.50
N VAL A 106 3.85 -14.74 -1.41
CA VAL A 106 2.46 -14.33 -1.50
C VAL A 106 1.81 -14.55 -0.15
N PHE A 107 1.36 -13.48 0.48
CA PHE A 107 0.66 -13.54 1.76
C PHE A 107 -0.86 -13.55 1.55
N PRO A 108 -1.64 -14.40 2.25
CA PRO A 108 -3.10 -14.45 2.11
C PRO A 108 -3.84 -13.09 2.28
N GLY A 109 -3.27 -12.16 3.02
CA GLY A 109 -3.80 -10.82 3.32
C GLY A 109 -3.32 -9.71 2.39
N GLU A 110 -2.57 -10.03 1.33
CA GLU A 110 -2.22 -9.05 0.31
C GLU A 110 -3.47 -8.46 -0.36
N ILE A 111 -3.35 -7.18 -0.76
CA ILE A 111 -4.34 -6.47 -1.59
C ILE A 111 -4.75 -7.34 -2.79
N TYR A 112 -3.76 -7.98 -3.41
CA TYR A 112 -3.95 -8.91 -4.49
C TYR A 112 -2.89 -10.02 -4.41
N GLN A 113 -3.33 -11.28 -4.48
CA GLN A 113 -2.45 -12.43 -4.49
C GLN A 113 -2.10 -12.79 -5.94
N VAL A 114 -0.85 -12.60 -6.34
CA VAL A 114 -0.41 -12.89 -7.71
C VAL A 114 -0.35 -14.40 -7.97
N PRO A 115 -1.04 -14.92 -9.00
CA PRO A 115 -0.93 -16.32 -9.38
C PRO A 115 0.48 -16.62 -9.91
N ARG A 116 0.99 -17.80 -9.58
CA ARG A 116 2.27 -18.30 -10.11
C ARG A 116 2.39 -18.20 -11.64
N SER A 117 1.30 -18.42 -12.37
CA SER A 117 1.31 -18.31 -13.84
C SER A 117 1.56 -16.88 -14.34
N TRP A 118 1.21 -15.85 -13.57
CA TRP A 118 1.47 -14.46 -13.92
C TRP A 118 2.89 -14.08 -13.55
N SER A 119 3.32 -14.44 -12.33
CA SER A 119 4.70 -14.24 -11.88
C SER A 119 5.71 -14.90 -12.81
N ALA A 120 5.44 -16.13 -13.28
CA ALA A 120 6.33 -16.83 -14.21
C ALA A 120 6.42 -16.18 -15.61
N ARG A 121 5.41 -15.38 -16.01
CA ARG A 121 5.46 -14.62 -17.28
C ARG A 121 6.20 -13.30 -17.15
N ALA A 122 6.11 -12.65 -15.97
CA ALA A 122 6.81 -11.40 -15.71
C ALA A 122 8.29 -11.62 -15.31
N TYR A 123 8.57 -12.72 -14.62
CA TYR A 123 9.89 -13.05 -14.06
C TYR A 123 10.46 -14.31 -14.73
N HIS A 124 11.31 -14.12 -15.74
CA HIS A 124 11.86 -15.23 -16.53
C HIS A 124 12.77 -16.16 -15.71
N LYS A 125 13.34 -15.67 -14.61
CA LYS A 125 14.20 -16.43 -13.69
C LYS A 125 13.60 -16.50 -12.28
N LEU A 126 12.36 -16.96 -12.18
CA LEU A 126 11.68 -17.19 -10.89
C LEU A 126 12.34 -18.34 -10.12
N ALA A 127 13.11 -18.02 -9.08
CA ALA A 127 13.84 -18.98 -8.26
C ALA A 127 12.91 -19.75 -7.32
N CYS A 128 11.98 -19.07 -6.66
CA CYS A 128 10.92 -19.69 -5.86
C CYS A 128 9.68 -18.80 -5.79
N LEU A 129 8.53 -19.44 -5.53
CA LEU A 129 7.29 -18.77 -5.19
C LEU A 129 6.69 -19.48 -3.96
N LEU A 130 6.56 -18.76 -2.86
CA LEU A 130 5.98 -19.22 -1.61
C LEU A 130 4.57 -18.64 -1.48
N GLU A 131 3.57 -19.48 -1.26
CA GLU A 131 2.16 -19.10 -1.04
C GLU A 131 1.72 -19.44 0.39
#